data_AF-A0AAQ2EU98-F1
#
_entry.id   AF-A0AAQ2EU98-F1
#
_cell.length_a   1.000
_cell.length_b   1.000
_cell.length_c   1.000
_cell.angle_alpha   90.00
_cell.angle_beta   90.00
_cell.angle_gamma   90.00
#
_symmetry.space_group_name_H-M   'P 1'
#
loop_
_entity.id
_entity.type
_entity.pdbx_description
1 polymer ?
#
loop_
_entity_poly.entity_id
_entity_poly.type
_entity_poly.pdbx_seq_one_letter_code
_entity_poly.pdbx_strand_id
1 'polypeptide(L)'
;MKKLAYVLSVLFVCFVSSFALSAEQKSAYGIDYHKITYPQIITDFMYGIEPKLIEYYDTLKLTEKQKIHSLNGIAGSLTLNHMFKTLVEDIAATDPEATFVFTKLPKDDYSNLHLLAEYFRQKKEYKDKYGVELTKEEAEKSLKLYKALFGKDYNH
;
A
#
# COMPACT_ATOMS: atom_id res chain seq x y z
N MET A 1 -45.95 -7.53 -25.35
CA MET A 1 -44.72 -6.76 -25.69
C MET A 1 -44.30 -5.71 -24.64
N LYS A 2 -45.21 -5.15 -23.81
CA LYS A 2 -44.84 -4.12 -22.80
C LYS A 2 -43.98 -4.62 -21.62
N LYS A 3 -44.07 -5.91 -21.26
CA LYS A 3 -43.29 -6.50 -20.14
C LYS A 3 -41.80 -6.72 -20.47
N LEU A 4 -41.46 -6.93 -21.74
CA LEU A 4 -40.07 -7.17 -22.15
C LEU A 4 -39.23 -5.88 -22.11
N ALA A 5 -39.83 -4.76 -22.51
CA ALA A 5 -39.18 -3.45 -22.50
C ALA A 5 -38.85 -2.95 -21.08
N TYR A 6 -39.69 -3.30 -20.10
CA TYR A 6 -39.48 -2.96 -18.69
C TYR A 6 -38.32 -3.74 -18.05
N VAL A 7 -38.18 -5.02 -18.40
CA VAL A 7 -37.08 -5.86 -17.90
C VAL A 7 -35.73 -5.41 -18.46
N LEU A 8 -35.69 -5.01 -19.73
CA LEU A 8 -34.48 -4.47 -20.37
C LEU A 8 -34.06 -3.11 -19.82
N SER A 9 -35.01 -2.24 -19.45
CA SER A 9 -34.68 -0.93 -18.88
C SER A 9 -34.24 -1.02 -17.41
N VAL A 10 -34.75 -1.97 -16.63
CA VAL A 10 -34.27 -2.24 -15.27
C VAL A 10 -32.84 -2.84 -15.28
N LEU A 11 -32.54 -3.73 -16.23
CA LEU A 11 -31.19 -4.26 -16.40
C LEU A 11 -30.18 -3.18 -16.83
N PHE A 12 -30.59 -2.24 -17.67
CA PHE A 12 -29.71 -1.16 -18.09
C PHE A 12 -29.37 -0.19 -16.93
N VAL A 13 -30.35 0.19 -16.11
CA VAL A 13 -30.13 1.08 -14.96
C VAL A 13 -29.22 0.45 -13.90
N CYS A 14 -29.36 -0.86 -13.64
CA CYS A 14 -28.46 -1.57 -12.72
C CYS A 14 -27.03 -1.71 -13.26
N PHE A 15 -26.84 -1.75 -14.58
CA PHE A 15 -25.50 -1.85 -15.19
C PHE A 15 -24.76 -0.51 -15.18
N VAL A 16 -25.45 0.63 -15.32
CA VAL A 16 -24.78 1.96 -15.27
C VAL A 16 -24.48 2.41 -13.85
N SER A 17 -25.23 1.95 -12.83
CA SER A 17 -24.96 2.29 -11.43
C SER A 17 -23.71 1.63 -10.85
N SER A 18 -23.15 0.61 -11.51
CA SER A 18 -21.85 0.02 -11.13
C SER A 18 -20.65 0.83 -11.66
N PHE A 19 -20.87 1.83 -12.52
CA PHE A 19 -19.87 2.84 -12.88
C PHE A 19 -19.97 4.05 -11.96
N ALA A 20 -20.26 3.81 -10.68
CA ALA A 20 -20.11 4.81 -9.63
C ALA A 20 -18.65 5.26 -9.61
N LEU A 21 -18.42 6.43 -10.20
CA LEU A 21 -17.22 7.25 -10.14
C LEU A 21 -15.92 6.46 -9.95
N SER A 22 -15.22 6.20 -11.05
CA SER A 22 -13.76 6.34 -11.01
C SER A 22 -13.49 7.83 -10.72
N ALA A 23 -13.68 8.25 -9.47
CA ALA A 23 -13.24 9.55 -9.00
C ALA A 23 -11.76 9.57 -9.35
N GLU A 24 -11.39 10.48 -10.25
CA GLU A 24 -10.02 10.65 -10.71
C GLU A 24 -9.14 10.76 -9.46
N GLN A 25 -8.37 9.71 -9.17
CA GLN A 25 -7.53 9.67 -7.97
C GLN A 25 -6.51 10.80 -8.12
N LYS A 26 -6.62 11.81 -7.26
CA LYS A 26 -5.76 12.98 -7.28
C LYS A 26 -5.05 13.12 -5.96
N SER A 27 -3.74 13.34 -6.05
CA SER A 27 -2.91 13.65 -4.89
C SER A 27 -3.26 15.04 -4.36
N ALA A 28 -3.22 15.19 -3.04
CA ALA A 28 -3.44 16.49 -2.38
C ALA A 28 -2.38 17.53 -2.78
N TYR A 29 -1.19 17.07 -3.17
CA TYR A 29 -0.09 17.89 -3.65
C TYR A 29 0.10 17.86 -5.16
N GLY A 30 -0.88 17.33 -5.91
CA GLY A 30 -0.81 17.24 -7.37
C GLY A 30 0.28 16.29 -7.88
N ILE A 31 0.73 15.34 -7.06
CA ILE A 31 1.67 14.31 -7.48
C ILE A 31 0.95 13.31 -8.40
N ASP A 32 1.54 13.08 -9.57
CA ASP A 32 1.06 12.10 -10.53
C ASP A 32 1.77 10.76 -10.27
N TYR A 33 1.22 9.95 -9.37
CA TYR A 33 1.83 8.66 -9.03
C TYR A 33 1.82 7.69 -10.21
N HIS A 34 0.92 7.81 -11.18
CA HIS A 34 0.95 6.99 -12.40
C HIS A 34 2.23 7.21 -13.21
N LYS A 35 2.83 8.41 -13.16
CA LYS A 35 4.10 8.71 -13.83
C LYS A 35 5.32 8.20 -13.07
N ILE A 36 5.18 7.93 -11.78
CA ILE A 36 6.29 7.52 -10.90
C ILE A 36 6.29 6.00 -10.69
N THR A 37 5.09 5.41 -10.65
CA THR A 37 4.86 4.00 -10.34
C THR A 37 4.33 3.29 -11.57
N TYR A 38 5.05 2.26 -12.02
CA TYR A 38 4.66 1.49 -13.20
C TYR A 38 3.60 0.43 -12.90
N PRO A 39 3.67 -0.32 -11.79
CA PRO A 39 2.62 -1.29 -11.45
C PRO A 39 1.42 -0.57 -10.84
N GLN A 40 0.23 -0.79 -11.41
CA GLN A 40 -1.02 -0.18 -10.95
C GLN A 40 -1.28 -0.43 -9.46
N ILE A 41 -0.92 -1.60 -8.94
CA ILE A 41 -1.04 -1.94 -7.50
C ILE A 41 -0.26 -0.94 -6.62
N ILE A 42 0.92 -0.51 -7.06
CA ILE A 42 1.75 0.46 -6.32
C ILE A 42 1.16 1.85 -6.44
N THR A 43 0.63 2.21 -7.63
CA THR A 43 -0.06 3.48 -7.84
C THR A 43 -1.29 3.62 -6.95
N ASP A 44 -2.14 2.60 -6.95
CA ASP A 44 -3.36 2.55 -6.13
C ASP A 44 -3.00 2.60 -4.65
N PHE A 45 -1.95 1.89 -4.24
CA PHE A 45 -1.42 1.97 -2.88
C PHE A 45 -1.01 3.40 -2.53
N MET A 46 -0.27 4.10 -3.40
CA MET A 46 0.17 5.47 -3.14
C MET A 46 -0.99 6.45 -2.98
N TYR A 47 -1.98 6.39 -3.87
CA TYR A 47 -3.19 7.21 -3.72
C TYR A 47 -3.99 6.86 -2.46
N GLY A 48 -4.02 5.58 -2.08
CA GLY A 48 -4.73 5.12 -0.88
C GLY A 48 -4.06 5.54 0.43
N ILE A 49 -2.73 5.52 0.48
CA ILE A 49 -1.95 5.78 1.71
C ILE A 49 -1.63 7.27 1.90
N GLU A 50 -1.56 8.05 0.82
CA GLU A 50 -1.16 9.47 0.87
C GLU A 50 -1.93 10.28 1.92
N PRO A 51 -3.27 10.26 2.01
CA PRO A 51 -3.98 11.07 3.01
C PRO A 51 -3.52 10.78 4.45
N LYS A 52 -3.26 9.51 4.77
CA LYS A 52 -2.80 9.08 6.09
C LYS A 52 -1.35 9.51 6.35
N LEU A 53 -0.50 9.45 5.33
CA LEU A 53 0.87 9.97 5.40
C LEU A 53 0.88 11.47 5.63
N ILE A 54 0.01 12.22 4.95
CA ILE A 54 -0.10 13.67 5.13
C ILE A 54 -0.51 14.00 6.57
N GLU A 55 -1.53 13.33 7.10
CA GLU A 55 -1.96 13.47 8.50
C GLU A 55 -0.82 13.18 9.47
N TYR A 56 -0.08 12.09 9.26
CA TYR A 56 1.10 11.78 10.07
C TYR A 56 2.19 12.85 9.96
N TYR A 57 2.50 13.31 8.75
CA TYR A 57 3.51 14.35 8.52
C TYR A 57 3.13 15.71 9.11
N ASP A 58 1.82 16.01 9.22
CA ASP A 58 1.34 17.16 9.97
C ASP A 58 1.67 17.07 11.45
N THR A 59 1.56 15.89 12.07
CA THR A 59 1.99 15.69 13.47
C THR A 59 3.49 15.92 13.66
N LEU A 60 4.29 15.60 12.63
CA LEU A 60 5.73 15.85 12.59
C LEU A 60 6.10 17.29 12.23
N LYS A 61 5.10 18.14 11.94
CA LYS A 61 5.27 19.54 11.53
C LYS A 61 6.16 19.70 10.29
N LEU A 62 6.07 18.76 9.35
CA LEU A 62 6.81 18.85 8.09
C LEU A 62 6.28 19.98 7.22
N THR A 63 7.19 20.70 6.57
CA THR A 63 6.82 21.68 5.54
C THR A 63 6.22 20.98 4.32
N GLU A 64 5.44 21.69 3.52
CA GLU A 64 4.87 21.16 2.27
C GLU A 64 5.94 20.56 1.35
N LYS A 65 7.08 21.24 1.17
CA LYS A 65 8.22 20.73 0.39
C LYS A 65 8.74 19.40 0.92
N GLN A 66 8.82 19.24 2.24
CA GLN A 66 9.27 17.98 2.86
C GLN A 66 8.23 16.87 2.65
N LYS A 67 6.94 17.16 2.79
CA LYS A 67 5.87 16.19 2.51
C LYS A 67 5.91 15.69 1.07
N ILE A 68 6.00 16.61 0.10
CA ILE A 68 6.12 16.28 -1.32
C ILE A 68 7.38 15.42 -1.57
N HIS A 69 8.50 15.79 -0.97
CA HIS A 69 9.75 15.03 -1.11
C HIS A 69 9.61 13.61 -0.54
N SER A 70 9.04 13.46 0.66
CA SER A 70 8.81 12.15 1.28
C SER A 70 7.86 11.28 0.45
N LEU A 71 6.74 11.84 -0.01
CA LEU A 71 5.77 11.11 -0.85
C LEU A 71 6.39 10.63 -2.18
N ASN A 72 7.16 11.47 -2.86
CA ASN A 72 7.90 11.06 -4.05
C ASN A 72 8.97 10.01 -3.75
N GLY A 73 9.65 10.12 -2.61
CA GLY A 73 10.66 9.15 -2.16
C GLY A 73 10.05 7.78 -1.86
N ILE A 74 8.88 7.73 -1.23
CA ILE A 74 8.10 6.51 -0.99
C ILE A 74 7.69 5.91 -2.34
N ALA A 75 7.00 6.66 -3.20
CA ALA A 75 6.57 6.17 -4.53
C ALA A 75 7.74 5.61 -5.33
N GLY A 76 8.84 6.36 -5.43
CA GLY A 76 10.03 5.93 -6.18
C GLY A 76 10.66 4.66 -5.60
N SER A 77 10.72 4.54 -4.28
CA SER A 77 11.32 3.36 -3.64
C SER A 77 10.44 2.12 -3.79
N LEU A 78 9.12 2.28 -3.72
CA LEU A 78 8.19 1.17 -3.99
C LEU A 78 8.32 0.69 -5.44
N THR A 79 8.38 1.62 -6.41
CA THR A 79 8.60 1.27 -7.83
C THR A 79 9.89 0.50 -8.05
N LEU A 80 10.97 0.89 -7.35
CA LEU A 80 12.27 0.23 -7.42
C LEU A 80 12.36 -1.04 -6.56
N ASN A 81 11.26 -1.48 -5.94
CA ASN A 81 11.23 -2.61 -5.03
C ASN A 81 12.31 -2.50 -3.93
N HIS A 82 12.49 -1.30 -3.36
CA HIS A 82 13.51 -0.99 -2.36
C HIS A 82 12.88 -0.59 -1.03
N MET A 83 13.35 -1.21 0.06
CA MET A 83 12.91 -0.90 1.42
C MET A 83 13.99 -0.14 2.18
N PHE A 84 13.73 1.13 2.50
CA PHE A 84 14.56 1.91 3.42
C PHE A 84 13.83 2.17 4.72
N LYS A 85 14.58 2.44 5.79
CA LYS A 85 14.06 2.55 7.16
C LYS A 85 12.87 3.52 7.27
N THR A 86 12.99 4.70 6.66
CA THR A 86 11.96 5.75 6.75
C THR A 86 10.65 5.34 6.06
N LEU A 87 10.68 4.64 4.92
CA LEU A 87 9.47 4.06 4.30
C LEU A 87 8.73 3.14 5.30
N VAL A 88 9.47 2.24 5.94
CA VAL A 88 8.88 1.29 6.89
C VAL A 88 8.30 2.01 8.10
N GLU A 89 9.00 3.01 8.64
CA GLU A 89 8.54 3.81 9.77
C GLU A 89 7.29 4.62 9.45
N ASP A 90 7.26 5.28 8.29
CA ASP A 90 6.13 6.09 7.84
C ASP A 90 4.87 5.23 7.60
N ILE A 91 5.03 4.06 6.98
CA ILE A 91 3.92 3.12 6.76
C ILE A 91 3.47 2.51 8.09
N ALA A 92 4.40 2.15 8.99
CA ALA A 92 4.07 1.60 10.30
C ALA A 92 3.25 2.57 11.16
N ALA A 93 3.53 3.87 11.04
CA ALA A 93 2.86 4.93 11.78
C ALA A 93 1.47 5.29 11.22
N THR A 94 1.12 4.79 10.03
CA THR A 94 -0.10 5.19 9.31
C THR A 94 -1.05 4.02 9.11
N ASP A 95 -0.75 3.13 8.16
CA ASP A 95 -1.56 1.95 7.87
C ASP A 95 -0.65 0.79 7.41
N PRO A 96 -0.12 0.01 8.37
CA PRO A 96 0.75 -1.12 8.04
C PRO A 96 0.02 -2.21 7.22
N GLU A 97 -1.29 -2.37 7.39
CA GLU A 97 -2.07 -3.42 6.73
C GLU A 97 -2.33 -3.12 5.25
N ALA A 98 -2.31 -1.84 4.85
CA ALA A 98 -2.38 -1.44 3.45
C ALA A 98 -1.32 -2.11 2.58
N THR A 99 -0.18 -2.49 3.15
CA THR A 99 0.91 -3.18 2.43
C THR A 99 0.55 -4.59 1.96
N PHE A 100 -0.51 -5.22 2.49
CA PHE A 100 -0.90 -6.58 2.11
C PHE A 100 -1.28 -6.70 0.63
N VAL A 101 -1.63 -5.59 -0.02
CA VAL A 101 -1.88 -5.56 -1.47
C VAL A 101 -0.65 -5.96 -2.29
N PHE A 102 0.58 -5.76 -1.77
CA PHE A 102 1.81 -6.12 -2.46
C PHE A 102 1.99 -7.63 -2.65
N THR A 103 1.30 -8.46 -1.87
CA THR A 103 1.29 -9.93 -2.05
C THR A 103 0.71 -10.37 -3.39
N LYS A 104 0.00 -9.47 -4.09
CA LYS A 104 -0.56 -9.71 -5.43
C LYS A 104 0.45 -9.45 -6.57
N LEU A 105 1.59 -8.84 -6.27
CA LEU A 105 2.65 -8.59 -7.26
C LEU A 105 3.43 -9.89 -7.57
N PRO A 106 4.03 -10.03 -8.75
CA PRO A 106 4.95 -11.14 -9.05
C PRO A 106 6.07 -11.18 -8.00
N LYS A 107 6.17 -12.28 -7.25
CA LYS A 107 7.07 -12.39 -6.10
C LYS A 107 8.54 -12.25 -6.50
N ASP A 108 8.91 -12.81 -7.65
CA ASP A 108 10.28 -12.80 -8.16
C ASP A 108 10.77 -11.37 -8.47
N ASP A 109 9.86 -10.51 -8.95
CA ASP A 109 10.19 -9.12 -9.30
C ASP A 109 10.02 -8.14 -8.11
N TYR A 110 9.11 -8.43 -7.18
CA TYR A 110 8.70 -7.54 -6.07
C TYR A 110 8.97 -8.11 -4.69
N SER A 111 10.05 -8.87 -4.59
CA SER A 111 10.41 -9.63 -3.40
C SER A 111 10.46 -8.75 -2.13
N ASN A 112 11.10 -7.58 -2.16
CA ASN A 112 11.14 -6.69 -0.99
C ASN A 112 9.77 -6.14 -0.58
N LEU A 113 8.86 -5.87 -1.51
CA LEU A 113 7.49 -5.45 -1.16
C LEU A 113 6.69 -6.59 -0.53
N HIS A 114 6.90 -7.83 -0.97
CA HIS A 114 6.36 -9.02 -0.28
C HIS A 114 6.91 -9.14 1.15
N LEU A 115 8.21 -8.88 1.35
CA LEU A 115 8.81 -8.87 2.68
C LEU A 115 8.20 -7.79 3.59
N LEU A 116 7.91 -6.61 3.04
CA LEU A 116 7.25 -5.54 3.78
C LEU A 116 5.84 -5.94 4.24
N ALA A 117 5.06 -6.51 3.32
CA ALA A 117 3.71 -7.00 3.61
C ALA A 117 3.74 -8.07 4.71
N GLU A 118 4.67 -9.02 4.58
CA GLU A 118 4.83 -10.10 5.55
C GLU A 118 5.25 -9.59 6.93
N TYR A 119 6.18 -8.63 6.99
CA TYR A 119 6.61 -8.00 8.23
C TYR A 119 5.43 -7.43 9.02
N PHE A 120 4.58 -6.65 8.34
CA PHE A 120 3.40 -6.08 8.98
C PHE A 120 2.32 -7.11 9.32
N ARG A 121 2.19 -8.16 8.50
CA ARG A 121 1.27 -9.27 8.77
C ARG A 121 1.63 -9.98 10.06
N GLN A 122 2.91 -10.32 10.26
CA GLN A 122 3.38 -10.97 11.47
C GLN A 122 3.17 -10.11 12.72
N LYS A 123 3.39 -8.79 12.63
CA LYS A 123 3.12 -7.87 13.75
C LYS A 123 1.63 -7.82 14.10
N LYS A 124 0.76 -7.78 13.09
CA LYS A 124 -0.70 -7.84 13.28
C LYS A 124 -1.11 -9.14 13.96
N GLU A 125 -0.70 -10.28 13.41
CA GLU A 125 -1.01 -11.61 13.94
C GLU A 125 -0.53 -11.78 15.40
N TYR A 126 0.65 -11.24 15.73
CA TYR A 126 1.15 -11.25 17.10
C TYR A 126 0.28 -10.38 18.02
N LYS A 127 -0.03 -9.15 17.61
CA LYS A 127 -0.88 -8.24 18.38
C LYS A 127 -2.28 -8.84 18.61
N ASP A 128 -2.87 -9.43 17.59
CA ASP A 128 -4.18 -10.10 17.66
C ASP A 128 -4.15 -11.29 18.62
N LYS A 129 -3.05 -12.06 18.65
CA LYS A 129 -2.90 -13.25 19.47
C LYS A 129 -2.58 -12.96 20.94
N TYR A 130 -1.73 -11.97 21.20
CA TYR A 130 -1.15 -11.73 22.52
C TYR A 130 -1.64 -10.44 23.18
N GLY A 131 -2.39 -9.59 22.46
CA GLY A 131 -2.91 -8.31 22.96
C GLY A 131 -1.83 -7.24 23.19
N VAL A 132 -0.58 -7.52 22.84
CA VAL A 132 0.57 -6.62 23.00
C VAL A 132 1.34 -6.53 21.70
N GLU A 133 2.02 -5.39 21.49
CA GLU A 133 2.81 -5.20 20.27
C GLU A 133 4.10 -6.02 20.31
N LEU A 134 4.47 -6.59 19.16
CA LEU A 134 5.74 -7.25 18.97
C LEU A 134 6.86 -6.22 19.16
N THR A 135 7.80 -6.49 20.07
CA THR A 135 8.92 -5.57 20.29
C THR A 135 9.77 -5.44 19.02
N LYS A 136 10.50 -4.34 18.89
CA LYS A 136 11.36 -4.10 17.71
C LYS A 136 12.37 -5.24 17.49
N GLU A 137 12.96 -5.75 18.56
CA GLU A 137 13.95 -6.82 18.54
C GLU A 137 13.33 -8.18 18.15
N GLU A 138 12.12 -8.47 18.61
CA GLU A 138 11.38 -9.67 18.20
C GLU A 138 10.93 -9.58 16.75
N ALA A 139 10.49 -8.41 16.30
CA ALA A 139 10.12 -8.15 14.92
C ALA A 139 11.33 -8.32 13.97
N GLU A 140 12.49 -7.80 14.34
CA GLU A 140 13.73 -7.95 13.57
C GLU A 140 14.20 -9.42 13.53
N LYS A 141 14.06 -10.18 14.62
CA LYS A 141 14.36 -11.62 14.63
C LYS A 141 13.43 -12.42 13.73
N SER A 142 12.12 -12.17 13.78
CA SER A 142 11.13 -12.84 12.92
C SER A 142 11.36 -12.51 11.44
N LEU A 143 11.66 -11.25 11.13
CA LEU A 143 12.01 -10.83 9.76
C LEU A 143 13.31 -11.46 9.28
N LYS A 144 14.34 -11.53 10.13
CA LYS A 144 15.61 -12.19 9.81
C LYS A 144 15.41 -13.69 9.55
N LEU A 145 14.55 -14.34 10.33
CA LEU A 145 14.19 -15.74 10.13
C LEU A 145 13.42 -15.92 8.81
N TYR A 146 12.46 -15.06 8.50
CA TYR A 146 11.76 -15.10 7.22
C TYR A 146 12.73 -14.90 6.05
N LYS A 147 13.64 -13.93 6.12
CA LYS A 147 14.73 -13.76 5.14
C LYS A 147 15.66 -14.97 5.08
N ALA A 148 15.91 -15.68 6.18
CA ALA A 148 16.75 -16.88 6.15
C ALA A 148 16.04 -18.08 5.50
N LEU A 149 14.73 -18.22 5.75
CA LEU A 149 13.92 -19.33 5.27
C LEU A 149 13.45 -19.16 3.81
N PHE A 150 13.16 -17.93 3.43
CA PHE A 150 12.57 -17.60 2.13
C PHE A 150 13.48 -16.69 1.29
N GLY A 151 14.47 -16.03 1.89
CA GLY A 151 15.38 -15.08 1.22
C GLY A 151 16.41 -15.67 0.26
N LYS A 152 16.46 -17.00 0.09
CA LYS A 152 17.25 -17.59 -1.01
C LYS A 152 16.72 -17.20 -2.39
N ASP A 153 15.44 -16.85 -2.49
CA ASP A 153 14.82 -16.28 -3.71
C ASP A 153 15.04 -14.75 -3.83
N TYR A 154 15.78 -14.13 -2.91
CA TYR A 154 15.86 -12.66 -2.73
C TYR A 154 17.28 -12.11 -2.87
N ASN A 155 18.23 -12.97 -3.27
CA ASN A 155 19.59 -12.59 -3.64
C ASN A 155 19.78 -12.82 -5.16
N HIS A 156 19.15 -12.00 -5.98
CA HIS A 156 19.53 -11.81 -7.38
C HIS A 156 19.53 -10.33 -7.72
#